data_AF-A0A2G6Q7R7-F1
#
_entry.id   AF-A0A2G6Q7R7-F1
#
_cell.length_a   1.000
_cell.length_b   1.000
_cell.length_c   1.000
_cell.angle_alpha   90.00
_cell.angle_beta   90.00
_cell.angle_gamma   90.00
#
_symmetry.space_group_name_H-M   'P 1'
#
loop_
_entity.id
_entity.type
_entity.pdbx_description
1 polymer ?
#
loop_
_entity_poly.entity_id
_entity_poly.type
_entity_poly.pdbx_seq_one_letter_code
_entity_poly.pdbx_strand_id
1 'polypeptide(L)' 'MKQILNKITSGELILTQPHLKFKFLKKIYLYISENYKNSNRYFGIEENVSDQIWFYGFFVISIFMMLFTYLFSGILFGF' A
#
# COMPACT_ATOMS: atom_id res chain seq x y z
N MET A 1 24.22 33.70 40.82
CA MET A 1 23.10 33.14 40.03
C MET A 1 23.48 33.27 38.55
N LYS A 2 23.93 32.17 37.93
CA LYS A 2 24.69 32.20 36.66
C LYS A 2 23.76 31.81 35.50
N GLN A 3 23.50 32.74 34.59
CA GLN A 3 22.83 32.50 33.31
C GLN A 3 23.65 31.52 32.48
N ILE A 4 23.04 30.42 32.05
CA ILE A 4 23.51 29.60 30.91
C ILE A 4 22.28 29.23 30.08
N LEU A 5 21.69 30.26 29.46
CA LEU A 5 21.04 30.11 28.17
C LEU A 5 22.15 30.31 27.12
N ASN A 6 22.19 29.42 26.12
CA ASN A 6 23.11 29.39 24.98
C ASN A 6 24.45 28.68 25.22
N LYS A 7 24.57 27.48 24.64
CA LYS A 7 25.65 27.08 23.71
C LYS A 7 25.79 25.55 23.72
N ILE A 8 24.90 24.87 23.01
CA ILE A 8 25.22 23.57 22.41
C ILE A 8 24.94 23.68 20.91
N THR A 9 25.67 24.61 20.28
CA THR A 9 26.02 24.51 18.87
C THR A 9 27.17 23.53 18.77
N SER A 10 26.86 22.25 18.59
CA SER A 10 27.71 21.29 17.89
C SER A 10 26.81 20.69 16.81
N GLY A 11 26.82 21.17 15.58
CA GLY A 11 28.00 21.14 14.72
C GLY A 11 28.14 19.78 14.03
N GLU A 12 27.38 18.76 14.43
CA GLU A 12 27.21 17.53 13.67
C GLU A 12 25.71 17.26 13.55
N LEU A 13 25.23 17.34 12.31
CA LEU A 13 23.93 16.80 11.93
C LEU A 13 23.83 15.41 12.53
N ILE A 14 22.94 15.25 13.52
CA ILE A 14 22.47 13.98 14.03
C ILE A 14 22.26 13.12 12.79
N LEU A 15 23.12 12.13 12.59
CA LEU A 15 23.08 11.21 11.46
C LEU A 15 21.65 10.68 11.36
N THR A 16 20.84 11.29 10.49
CA THR A 16 19.58 10.73 10.04
C THR A 16 19.96 9.43 9.39
N GLN A 17 19.82 8.31 10.11
CA GLN A 17 19.98 6.99 9.56
C GLN A 17 19.22 6.97 8.23
N PRO A 18 19.91 6.73 7.10
CA PRO A 18 19.29 6.94 5.81
C PRO A 18 18.16 5.93 5.69
N HIS A 19 16.92 6.43 5.74
CA HIS A 19 15.71 6.10 4.98
C HIS A 19 15.62 4.75 4.21
N LEU A 20 16.25 3.68 4.68
CA LEU A 20 16.42 2.43 3.95
C LEU A 20 15.07 1.72 3.80
N LYS A 21 14.25 1.78 4.85
CA LYS A 21 12.83 1.38 4.82
C LYS A 21 12.02 2.20 3.81
N PHE A 22 12.24 3.51 3.74
CA PHE A 22 11.52 4.39 2.81
C PHE A 22 11.91 4.13 1.34
N LYS A 23 13.19 3.83 1.09
CA LYS A 23 13.70 3.46 -0.24
C LYS A 23 13.11 2.14 -0.74
N PHE A 24 12.95 1.15 0.14
CA PHE A 24 12.34 -0.13 -0.20
C PHE A 24 10.83 0.01 -0.49
N LEU A 25 10.09 0.71 0.36
CA LEU A 25 8.67 0.98 0.15
C LEU A 25 8.43 1.77 -1.16
N LYS A 26 9.28 2.74 -1.47
CA LYS A 26 9.22 3.47 -2.74
C LYS A 26 9.43 2.55 -3.94
N LYS A 27 10.35 1.60 -3.87
CA LYS A 27 10.58 0.62 -4.94
C LYS A 27 9.38 -0.29 -5.14
N ILE A 28 8.77 -0.77 -4.04
CA ILE A 28 7.54 -1.57 -4.10
C ILE A 28 6.40 -0.75 -4.72
N TYR A 29 6.19 0.48 -4.26
CA TYR A 29 5.14 1.36 -4.78
C TYR A 29 5.29 1.56 -6.29
N LEU A 30 6.50 1.85 -6.77
CA LEU A 30 6.76 2.03 -8.20
C LEU A 30 6.45 0.75 -8.98
N TYR A 31 6.88 -0.40 -8.48
CA TYR A 31 6.59 -1.69 -9.09
C TYR A 31 5.08 -1.97 -9.16
N ILE A 32 4.34 -1.74 -8.07
CA ILE A 32 2.89 -1.93 -8.04
C ILE A 32 2.20 -0.95 -8.99
N SER A 33 2.60 0.32 -8.98
CA SER A 33 2.01 1.35 -9.84
C SER A 33 2.24 1.07 -11.33
N GLU A 34 3.42 0.57 -11.70
CA GLU A 34 3.74 0.22 -13.08
C GLU A 34 2.91 -0.98 -13.55
N ASN A 35 2.83 -2.03 -12.72
CA ASN A 35 1.99 -3.20 -13.03
C ASN A 35 0.51 -2.85 -13.11
N TYR A 36 0.00 -2.04 -12.18
CA TYR A 36 -1.39 -1.58 -12.19
C TYR A 36 -1.72 -0.85 -13.50
N LYS A 37 -0.85 0.08 -13.93
CA LYS A 37 -1.02 0.79 -15.21
C LYS A 37 -0.97 -0.16 -16.41
N ASN A 38 -0.04 -1.11 -16.40
CA ASN A 38 0.09 -2.09 -17.49
C ASN A 38 -1.14 -3.01 -17.57
N SER A 39 -1.66 -3.45 -16.43
CA SER A 39 -2.89 -4.24 -16.35
C SER A 39 -4.09 -3.45 -16.85
N ASN A 40 -4.28 -2.20 -16.41
CA ASN A 40 -5.39 -1.37 -16.87
C ASN A 40 -5.36 -1.20 -18.39
N ARG A 41 -4.17 -0.97 -18.96
CA ARG A 41 -3.97 -0.87 -20.41
C ARG A 41 -4.21 -2.19 -21.15
N TYR A 42 -3.82 -3.31 -20.55
CA TYR A 42 -4.07 -4.63 -21.13
C TYR A 42 -5.58 -4.92 -21.22
N PHE A 43 -6.34 -4.50 -20.22
CA PHE A 43 -7.79 -4.68 -20.17
C PHE A 43 -8.58 -3.55 -20.86
N GLY A 44 -7.92 -2.50 -21.34
CA GLY A 44 -8.56 -1.37 -22.02
C GLY A 44 -9.41 -0.47 -21.11
N ILE A 45 -9.08 -0.41 -19.81
CA ILE A 45 -9.80 0.34 -18.77
C ILE A 45 -8.94 1.49 -18.19
N GLU A 46 -7.88 1.89 -18.88
CA GLU A 46 -6.97 2.94 -18.42
C GLU A 46 -7.58 4.35 -18.42
N GLU A 47 -8.64 4.57 -19.20
CA GLU A 47 -9.21 5.91 -19.43
C GLU A 47 -9.97 6.46 -18.22
N ASN A 48 -10.71 5.61 -17.52
CA ASN A 48 -11.62 6.03 -16.45
C ASN A 48 -11.39 5.22 -15.17
N VAL A 49 -11.19 5.94 -14.06
CA VAL A 49 -11.02 5.33 -12.73
C VAL A 49 -12.29 4.62 -12.27
N SER A 50 -13.48 5.11 -12.68
CA SER A 50 -14.75 4.43 -12.38
C SER A 50 -14.77 3.01 -12.95
N ASP A 51 -14.31 2.84 -14.19
CA ASP A 51 -14.32 1.54 -14.87
C ASP A 51 -13.30 0.60 -14.24
N GLN A 52 -12.16 1.14 -13.78
CA GLN A 52 -11.19 0.38 -12.98
C GLN A 52 -11.80 -0.10 -11.66
N ILE A 53 -12.50 0.77 -10.94
CA ILE A 53 -13.17 0.41 -9.68
C ILE A 53 -14.22 -0.68 -9.92
N TRP A 54 -15.03 -0.56 -10.96
CA TRP A 54 -16.03 -1.56 -11.32
C TRP A 54 -15.41 -2.89 -11.70
N PHE A 55 -14.38 -2.87 -12.55
CA PHE A 55 -13.69 -4.08 -13.01
C PHE A 55 -13.06 -4.84 -11.84
N TYR A 56 -12.17 -4.19 -11.09
CA TYR A 56 -11.49 -4.84 -9.97
C TYR A 56 -12.46 -5.15 -8.82
N GLY A 57 -13.43 -4.27 -8.57
CA GLY A 57 -14.46 -4.48 -7.56
C GLY A 57 -15.26 -5.76 -7.82
N PHE A 58 -15.66 -6.01 -9.07
CA PHE A 58 -16.39 -7.22 -9.44
C PHE A 58 -15.61 -8.50 -9.12
N PHE A 59 -14.32 -8.57 -9.49
CA PHE A 59 -13.49 -9.73 -9.19
C PHE A 59 -13.25 -9.91 -7.69
N VAL A 60 -12.95 -8.82 -6.97
CA VAL A 60 -12.75 -8.87 -5.52
C VAL A 60 -14.00 -9.35 -4.80
N ILE A 61 -15.18 -8.82 -5.16
CA ILE A 61 -16.46 -9.27 -4.60
C ILE A 61 -16.70 -10.74 -4.93
N SER A 62 -16.45 -11.17 -6.16
CA SER A 62 -16.66 -12.56 -6.57
C SER A 62 -15.81 -13.54 -5.75
N ILE A 63 -14.52 -13.23 -5.57
CA ILE A 63 -13.61 -14.02 -4.73
C ILE A 63 -14.07 -13.99 -3.27
N PHE A 64 -14.44 -12.80 -2.77
CA PHE A 64 -14.90 -12.64 -1.39
C PHE A 64 -16.17 -13.45 -1.13
N MET A 65 -17.13 -13.46 -2.05
CA MET A 65 -18.35 -14.26 -1.95
C MET A 65 -18.04 -15.76 -1.89
N MET A 66 -17.08 -16.23 -2.67
CA MET A 66 -16.64 -17.63 -2.64
C MET A 66 -16.00 -17.98 -1.28
N LEU A 67 -15.10 -17.13 -0.78
CA LEU A 67 -14.47 -17.31 0.54
C LEU A 67 -15.50 -17.24 1.66
N PHE A 68 -16.42 -16.29 1.59
CA PHE A 68 -17.50 -16.12 2.57
C PHE A 68 -18.39 -17.35 2.59
N THR A 69 -18.81 -17.84 1.42
CA THR A 69 -19.62 -19.07 1.32
C THR A 69 -18.87 -20.26 1.94
N TYR A 70 -17.58 -20.40 1.65
CA TYR A 70 -16.76 -21.46 2.23
C TYR A 70 -16.67 -21.35 3.76
N LEU A 71 -16.36 -20.17 4.29
CA LEU A 71 -16.28 -19.94 5.74
C LEU A 71 -17.62 -20.21 6.44
N PHE A 72 -18.72 -19.70 5.89
CA PHE A 72 -20.04 -19.93 6.44
C PHE A 72 -20.46 -21.40 6.33
N SER A 73 -20.10 -22.09 5.25
CA SER A 73 -20.36 -23.52 5.15
C SER A 73 -19.59 -24.34 6.19
N GLY A 74 -18.33 -23.98 6.49
CA GLY A 74 -17.56 -24.62 7.56
C GLY A 74 -18.20 -24.38 8.94
N ILE A 75 -18.63 -23.15 9.21
CA ILE A 75 -19.31 -22.80 10.47
C ILE A 75 -20.66 -23.52 10.63
N LEU A 76 -21.48 -23.55 9.57
CA LEU A 76 -22.85 -24.09 9.64
C LEU A 76 -22.90 -25.61 9.57
N PHE A 77 -22.03 -26.24 8.79
CA PHE A 77 -22.08 -27.68 8.52
C PHE A 77 -20.92 -28.47 9.18
N GLY A 78 -19.97 -27.79 9.83
CA GLY A 78 -18.96 -28.41 10.70
C GLY A 78 -17.82 -29.13 9.96
N PHE A 79 -17.50 -28.71 8.74
CA PHE A 79 -16.33 -29.18 7.99
C PHE A 79 -15.02 -28.54 8.48
#